data_AF-A0A9W8L6E1-F1
#
_entry.id   AF-A0A9W8L6E1-F1
#
_cell.length_a   1.000
_cell.length_b   1.000
_cell.length_c   1.000
_cell.angle_alpha   90.00
_cell.angle_beta   90.00
_cell.angle_gamma   90.00
#
_symmetry.space_group_name_H-M   'P 1'
#
loop_
_entity.id
_entity.type
_entity.pdbx_description
1 polymer ?
#
loop_
_entity_poly.entity_id
_entity_poly.type
_entity_poly.pdbx_seq_one_letter_code
_entity_poly.pdbx_strand_id
1 'polypeptide(L)'
;EIAIVPGVLVKFTGVEGEIGVDELKKALGVAGNVKYVDIQTGASEGIVRFKEPIAAQAIESHAEGLPVEDTMAVLKLEAVGAEEETAFYERAKAASDLATARKNANAKNGNGKRSGGQSGPSAKRIREE
;
A
#
# COMPACT_ATOMS: atom_id res chain seq x y z
N GLU A 1 14.95 -3.17 10.13
CA GLU A 1 15.49 -2.51 8.92
C GLU A 1 14.59 -2.73 7.73
N ILE A 2 14.52 -1.76 6.83
CA ILE A 2 13.89 -1.95 5.52
C ILE A 2 14.98 -2.52 4.62
N ALA A 3 14.91 -3.82 4.32
CA ALA A 3 15.81 -4.43 3.35
C ALA A 3 15.50 -3.83 1.97
N ILE A 4 16.47 -3.11 1.40
CA ILE A 4 16.43 -2.64 0.01
C ILE A 4 16.67 -3.89 -0.84
N VAL A 5 15.61 -4.38 -1.48
CA VAL A 5 15.71 -5.47 -2.43
C VAL A 5 15.67 -4.85 -3.83
N PRO A 6 16.78 -4.89 -4.57
CA PRO A 6 16.85 -4.32 -5.91
C PRO A 6 16.00 -5.12 -6.89
N GLY A 7 15.45 -4.46 -7.90
CA GLY A 7 14.70 -5.13 -8.98
C GLY A 7 13.30 -5.59 -8.56
N VAL A 8 12.74 -4.96 -7.53
CA VAL A 8 11.37 -5.23 -7.04
C VAL A 8 10.44 -4.03 -7.31
N LEU A 9 11.02 -2.86 -7.62
CA LEU A 9 10.30 -1.62 -7.88
C LEU A 9 10.27 -1.35 -9.38
N VAL A 10 9.09 -0.98 -9.87
CA VAL A 10 8.87 -0.54 -11.25
C VAL A 10 8.09 0.75 -11.21
N LYS A 11 8.54 1.74 -11.96
CA LYS A 11 7.77 2.97 -12.21
C LYS A 11 6.83 2.68 -13.37
N PHE A 12 5.57 3.07 -13.23
CA PHE A 12 4.62 3.04 -14.34
C PHE A 12 4.15 4.45 -14.67
N THR A 13 3.98 4.72 -15.95
CA THR A 13 3.50 6.01 -16.47
C THR A 13 2.41 5.78 -17.51
N GLY A 14 1.61 6.81 -17.80
CA GLY A 14 0.51 6.69 -18.76
C GLY A 14 -0.82 6.29 -18.13
N VAL A 15 -0.98 6.56 -16.83
CA VAL A 15 -2.29 6.48 -16.17
C VAL A 15 -3.11 7.68 -16.65
N GLU A 16 -4.04 7.45 -17.58
CA GLU A 16 -4.97 8.47 -18.05
C GLU A 16 -6.36 8.23 -17.43
N GLY A 17 -6.91 9.26 -16.77
CA GLY A 17 -8.24 9.21 -16.15
C GLY A 17 -8.24 8.82 -14.66
N GLU A 18 -9.44 8.56 -14.12
CA GLU A 18 -9.65 8.08 -12.74
C GLU A 18 -9.47 6.56 -12.67
N ILE A 19 -8.24 6.07 -12.90
CA ILE A 19 -7.95 4.63 -12.76
C ILE A 19 -7.86 4.29 -11.27
N GLY A 20 -8.63 3.29 -10.85
CA GLY A 20 -8.61 2.79 -9.47
C GLY A 20 -7.32 2.02 -9.15
N VAL A 21 -6.87 2.11 -7.89
CA VAL A 21 -5.71 1.32 -7.42
C VAL A 21 -5.95 -0.19 -7.60
N ASP A 22 -7.20 -0.64 -7.46
CA ASP A 22 -7.59 -2.05 -7.66
C ASP A 22 -7.44 -2.49 -9.13
N GLU A 23 -7.72 -1.60 -10.09
CA GLU A 23 -7.53 -1.87 -11.52
C GLU A 23 -6.04 -1.94 -11.87
N LEU A 24 -5.24 -0.99 -11.37
CA LEU A 24 -3.78 -1.03 -11.51
C LEU A 24 -3.19 -2.31 -10.94
N LYS A 25 -3.67 -2.76 -9.78
CA LYS A 25 -3.24 -4.03 -9.18
C LYS A 25 -3.60 -5.24 -10.03
N LYS A 26 -4.77 -5.25 -10.68
CA LYS A 26 -5.16 -6.33 -11.59
C LYS A 26 -4.29 -6.35 -12.84
N ALA A 27 -4.13 -5.19 -13.48
CA ALA A 27 -3.30 -5.05 -14.67
C ALA A 27 -1.85 -5.46 -14.37
N LEU A 28 -1.21 -4.83 -13.38
CA LEU A 28 0.15 -5.15 -12.96
C LEU A 28 0.29 -6.57 -12.37
N GLY A 29 -0.82 -7.13 -11.90
CA GLY A 29 -0.93 -8.53 -11.46
C GLY A 29 -0.64 -9.55 -12.56
N VAL A 30 -0.85 -9.18 -13.84
CA VAL A 30 -0.51 -10.01 -15.01
C VAL A 30 1.00 -10.16 -15.14
N ALA A 31 1.75 -9.09 -14.85
CA ALA A 31 3.20 -9.09 -14.88
C ALA A 31 3.82 -9.81 -13.65
N GLY A 32 3.10 -9.80 -12.51
CA GLY A 32 3.35 -10.71 -11.40
C GLY A 32 2.80 -10.24 -10.05
N ASN A 33 3.28 -10.83 -8.95
CA ASN A 33 2.61 -10.68 -7.65
C ASN A 33 2.89 -9.30 -7.01
N VAL A 34 1.94 -8.38 -7.16
CA VAL A 34 2.02 -7.01 -6.62
C VAL A 34 1.85 -7.01 -5.11
N LYS A 35 2.81 -6.39 -4.41
CA LYS A 35 2.76 -6.19 -2.95
C LYS A 35 2.15 -4.85 -2.58
N TYR A 36 2.52 -3.81 -3.31
CA TYR A 36 2.12 -2.44 -3.00
C TYR A 36 2.11 -1.60 -4.28
N VAL A 37 1.14 -0.71 -4.40
CA VAL A 37 1.07 0.29 -5.47
C VAL A 37 1.05 1.65 -4.78
N ASP A 38 2.04 2.48 -5.11
CA ASP A 38 2.10 3.87 -4.69
C ASP A 38 1.71 4.74 -5.88
N ILE A 39 0.55 5.37 -5.79
CA ILE A 39 0.07 6.35 -6.77
C ILE A 39 -0.61 7.47 -6.01
N GLN A 40 -0.32 8.71 -6.41
CA GLN A 40 -1.05 9.85 -5.88
C GLN A 40 -2.35 10.05 -6.67
N THR A 41 -3.43 10.40 -5.97
CA THR A 41 -4.71 10.68 -6.61
C THR A 41 -4.54 11.79 -7.65
N GLY A 42 -4.88 11.51 -8.91
CA GLY A 42 -4.73 12.44 -10.03
C GLY A 42 -3.32 12.51 -10.64
N ALA A 43 -2.38 11.67 -10.19
CA ALA A 43 -1.08 11.53 -10.84
C ALA A 43 -1.15 10.55 -12.02
N SER A 44 -0.47 10.89 -13.11
CA SER A 44 -0.31 10.05 -14.30
C SER A 44 0.84 9.04 -14.21
N GLU A 45 1.55 9.06 -13.09
CA GLU A 45 2.69 8.19 -12.79
C GLU A 45 2.61 7.64 -11.36
N GLY A 46 3.16 6.45 -11.18
CA GLY A 46 3.20 5.76 -9.90
C GLY A 46 4.34 4.75 -9.83
N ILE A 47 4.53 4.17 -8.65
CA ILE A 47 5.54 3.15 -8.40
C ILE A 47 4.84 1.90 -7.88
N VAL A 48 5.12 0.76 -8.48
CA VAL A 48 4.66 -0.54 -8.00
C VAL A 48 5.82 -1.31 -7.39
N ARG A 49 5.52 -1.98 -6.29
CA ARG A 49 6.42 -2.92 -5.63
C ARG A 49 5.87 -4.33 -5.77
N PHE A 50 6.66 -5.20 -6.40
CA PHE A 50 6.37 -6.63 -6.47
C PHE A 50 6.77 -7.36 -5.17
N LYS A 51 6.32 -8.60 -4.99
CA LYS A 51 6.82 -9.46 -3.91
C LYS A 51 8.17 -10.08 -4.24
N GLU A 52 8.36 -10.37 -5.51
CA GLU A 52 9.54 -11.04 -6.07
C GLU A 52 10.33 -10.05 -6.93
N PRO A 53 11.64 -10.28 -7.15
CA PRO A 53 12.48 -9.42 -7.98
C PRO A 53 12.24 -9.67 -9.48
N ILE A 54 10.99 -9.48 -9.91
CA ILE A 54 10.52 -9.70 -11.28
C ILE A 54 10.42 -8.39 -12.08
N ALA A 55 10.87 -7.26 -11.53
CA ALA A 55 10.74 -5.95 -12.17
C ALA A 55 11.34 -5.94 -13.58
N ALA A 56 12.57 -6.42 -13.73
CA ALA A 56 13.25 -6.46 -15.02
C ALA A 56 12.48 -7.33 -16.04
N GLN A 57 12.02 -8.50 -15.60
CA GLN A 57 11.28 -9.43 -16.47
C GLN A 57 9.90 -8.87 -16.84
N ALA A 58 9.22 -8.19 -15.92
CA ALA A 58 7.96 -7.50 -16.18
C ALA A 58 8.11 -6.37 -17.19
N ILE A 59 9.20 -5.59 -17.09
CA ILE A 59 9.51 -4.53 -18.04
C ILE A 59 9.83 -5.11 -19.42
N GLU A 60 10.65 -6.15 -19.50
CA GLU A 60 10.97 -6.79 -20.78
C GLU A 60 9.75 -7.44 -21.44
N SER A 61 8.93 -8.16 -20.65
CA SER A 61 7.74 -8.85 -21.15
C SER A 61 6.64 -7.89 -21.59
N HIS A 62 6.64 -6.65 -21.08
CA HIS A 62 5.64 -5.64 -21.35
C HIS A 62 6.28 -4.31 -21.79
N ALA A 63 7.37 -4.38 -22.55
CA ALA A 63 8.09 -3.22 -23.07
C ALA A 63 7.24 -2.37 -24.02
N GLU A 64 6.28 -2.99 -24.72
CA GLU A 64 5.31 -2.31 -25.58
C GLU A 64 4.20 -1.60 -24.79
N GLY A 65 4.15 -1.83 -23.48
CA GLY A 65 3.19 -1.27 -22.55
C GLY A 65 2.11 -2.28 -22.13
N LEU A 66 1.56 -2.05 -20.96
CA LEU A 66 0.55 -2.90 -20.34
C LEU A 66 -0.83 -2.29 -20.57
N PRO A 67 -1.71 -2.92 -21.36
CA PRO A 67 -3.07 -2.43 -21.55
C PRO A 67 -3.89 -2.62 -20.28
N VAL A 68 -4.60 -1.58 -19.86
CA VAL A 68 -5.60 -1.65 -18.80
C VAL A 68 -6.96 -1.95 -19.44
N GLU A 69 -7.53 -3.12 -19.14
CA GLU A 69 -8.80 -3.59 -19.75
C GLU A 69 -9.94 -2.58 -19.58
N ASP A 70 -10.00 -1.86 -18.46
CA ASP A 70 -11.10 -0.95 -18.13
C ASP A 70 -11.01 0.44 -18.78
N THR A 71 -9.83 0.89 -19.22
CA THR A 71 -9.63 2.30 -19.68
C THR A 71 -8.98 2.45 -21.05
N MET A 72 -8.63 1.37 -21.75
CA MET A 72 -7.83 1.41 -22.99
C MET A 72 -6.48 2.15 -22.83
N ALA A 73 -6.07 2.47 -21.60
CA ALA A 73 -4.81 3.11 -21.30
C ALA A 73 -3.66 2.11 -21.44
N VAL A 74 -2.53 2.56 -21.97
CA VAL A 74 -1.32 1.75 -22.11
C VAL A 74 -0.29 2.24 -21.10
N LEU A 75 -0.05 1.45 -20.07
CA LEU A 75 0.92 1.77 -19.04
C LEU A 75 2.33 1.44 -19.53
N LYS A 76 3.23 2.42 -19.48
CA LYS A 76 4.65 2.19 -19.74
C LYS A 76 5.37 1.88 -18.45
N LEU A 77 6.12 0.78 -18.45
CA LEU A 77 6.90 0.32 -17.31
C LEU A 77 8.35 0.74 -17.48
N GLU A 78 8.92 1.36 -16.46
CA GLU A 78 10.32 1.78 -16.40
C GLU A 78 10.99 1.23 -15.14
N ALA A 79 12.24 0.81 -15.29
CA ALA A 79 13.05 0.39 -14.15
C ALA A 79 13.38 1.60 -13.28
N VAL A 80 13.14 1.48 -11.98
CA VAL A 80 13.59 2.49 -11.02
C VAL A 80 15.09 2.31 -10.81
N GLY A 81 15.87 3.36 -11.04
CA GLY A 81 17.31 3.34 -10.79
C GLY A 81 17.63 3.20 -9.30
N ALA A 82 18.84 2.74 -8.96
CA ALA A 82 19.25 2.54 -7.55
C ALA A 82 19.14 3.81 -6.68
N GLU A 83 19.36 5.00 -7.27
CA GLU A 83 19.19 6.28 -6.58
C GLU A 83 17.71 6.58 -6.27
N GLU A 84 16.82 6.33 -7.22
CA GLU A 84 15.38 6.53 -7.06
C GLU A 84 14.75 5.47 -6.13
N GLU A 85 15.24 4.23 -6.17
CA GLU A 85 14.83 3.18 -5.24
C GLU A 85 15.12 3.63 -3.79
N THR A 86 16.31 4.18 -3.55
CA THR A 86 16.71 4.68 -2.22
C THR A 86 15.80 5.82 -1.77
N ALA A 87 15.55 6.80 -2.63
CA ALA A 87 14.65 7.92 -2.33
C ALA A 87 13.19 7.48 -2.09
N PHE A 88 12.73 6.40 -2.75
CA PHE A 88 11.42 5.81 -2.48
C PHE A 88 11.38 5.15 -1.10
N TYR A 89 12.38 4.35 -0.75
CA TYR A 89 12.46 3.72 0.57
C TYR A 89 12.55 4.75 1.71
N GLU A 90 13.28 5.84 1.52
CA GLU A 90 13.32 6.95 2.48
C GLU A 90 11.96 7.61 2.68
N ARG A 91 11.24 7.90 1.57
CA ARG A 91 9.86 8.43 1.64
C ARG A 91 8.90 7.47 2.33
N ALA A 92 8.96 6.18 1.99
CA ALA A 92 8.13 5.15 2.60
C ALA A 92 8.42 5.00 4.12
N LYS A 93 9.70 5.07 4.51
CA LYS A 93 10.11 5.06 5.92
C LYS A 93 9.57 6.28 6.65
N ALA A 94 9.76 7.48 6.09
CA ALA A 94 9.25 8.72 6.66
C ALA A 94 7.72 8.68 6.83
N ALA A 95 6.99 8.17 5.83
CA ALA A 95 5.54 8.01 5.92
C ALA A 95 5.11 7.01 7.02
N SER A 96 5.82 5.89 7.15
CA SER A 96 5.59 4.90 8.21
C SER A 96 5.88 5.47 9.60
N ASP A 97 6.97 6.20 9.76
CA ASP A 97 7.36 6.85 11.01
C ASP A 97 6.31 7.91 11.41
N LEU A 98 5.83 8.70 10.45
CA LEU A 98 4.81 9.73 10.66
C LEU A 98 3.45 9.11 11.00
N ALA A 99 3.07 8.01 10.37
CA ALA A 99 1.86 7.24 10.70
C ALA A 99 1.93 6.64 12.10
N THR A 100 3.11 6.14 12.51
CA THR A 100 3.34 5.57 13.84
C THR A 100 3.32 6.67 14.91
N ALA A 101 3.95 7.82 14.64
CA ALA A 101 3.91 8.99 15.50
C ALA A 101 2.48 9.50 15.71
N ARG A 102 1.65 9.54 14.64
CA ARG A 102 0.23 9.91 14.73
C ARG A 102 -0.58 8.91 15.58
N LYS A 103 -0.35 7.60 15.42
CA LYS A 103 -1.01 6.57 16.25
C LYS A 103 -0.65 6.71 17.74
N ASN A 104 0.63 6.97 18.04
CA ASN A 104 1.09 7.14 19.41
C ASN A 104 0.59 8.45 20.05
N ALA A 105 0.42 9.53 19.26
CA ALA A 105 -0.17 10.77 19.74
C ALA A 105 -1.67 10.60 20.11
N ASN A 106 -2.44 9.87 19.30
CA ASN A 106 -3.84 9.58 19.61
C ASN A 106 -4.01 8.61 20.78
N ALA A 107 -3.10 7.65 20.96
CA ALA A 107 -3.14 6.71 22.08
C ALA A 107 -2.93 7.40 23.44
N LYS A 108 -2.12 8.46 23.50
CA LYS A 108 -1.89 9.23 24.74
C LYS A 108 -3.10 10.09 25.16
N ASN A 109 -3.94 10.52 24.22
CA ASN A 109 -5.17 11.26 24.53
C ASN A 109 -6.39 10.35 24.83
N GLY A 110 -6.28 9.04 24.59
CA GLY A 110 -7.38 8.08 24.81
C GLY A 110 -7.45 7.48 26.22
N ASN A 111 -6.46 7.71 27.09
CA ASN A 111 -6.38 7.07 28.42
C ASN A 111 -6.94 7.93 29.57
N GLY A 112 -7.94 8.79 29.27
CA GLY A 112 -8.64 9.59 30.26
C GLY A 112 -10.03 9.03 30.55
N LYS A 113 -10.18 8.34 31.69
CA LYS A 113 -11.45 8.05 32.40
C LYS A 113 -12.47 7.14 31.69
N ARG A 114 -12.32 5.83 31.85
CA ARG A 114 -13.46 4.93 32.09
C ARG A 114 -13.34 4.29 33.47
N SER A 115 -13.54 5.15 34.47
CA SER A 115 -13.76 4.79 35.87
C SER A 115 -15.13 4.15 36.03
N GLY A 116 -15.15 2.93 36.56
CA GLY A 116 -16.19 2.36 37.43
C GLY A 116 -17.63 2.66 37.09
N GLY A 117 -18.27 1.77 36.34
CA GLY A 117 -19.71 1.85 36.05
C GLY A 117 -20.29 0.51 35.64
N GLN A 118 -19.96 -0.57 36.35
CA GLN A 118 -20.62 -1.86 36.15
C GLN A 118 -20.89 -2.55 37.50
N SER A 119 -21.66 -1.86 38.34
CA SER A 119 -22.52 -2.54 39.31
C SER A 119 -23.64 -3.20 38.51
N GLY A 120 -23.44 -4.47 38.13
CA GLY A 120 -24.51 -5.30 37.59
C GLY A 120 -25.59 -5.55 38.65
N PRO A 121 -26.87 -5.65 38.28
CA PRO A 121 -27.92 -6.01 39.22
C PRO A 121 -27.74 -7.46 39.66
N SER A 122 -27.56 -7.67 40.96
CA SER A 122 -27.60 -8.99 41.61
C SER A 122 -29.00 -9.59 41.47
N ALA A 123 -29.25 -10.29 40.37
CA ALA A 123 -30.42 -11.12 40.16
C ALA A 123 -29.98 -12.59 40.04
N LYS A 124 -29.93 -13.29 41.19
CA LYS A 124 -30.07 -14.75 41.22
C LYS A 124 -31.19 -15.12 42.22
N ARG A 125 -32.38 -15.32 41.67
CA ARG A 125 -33.44 -16.18 42.23
C ARG A 125 -33.21 -17.59 41.69
N ILE A 126 -32.91 -18.58 42.55
CA ILE A 126 -33.24 -20.04 42.46
C ILE A 126 -33.08 -20.58 43.91
N ARG A 127 -34.11 -20.76 44.74
CA ARG A 127 -35.07 -21.89 44.95
C ARG A 127 -34.43 -23.19 45.47
N GLU A 128 -34.74 -23.55 46.73
CA GLU A 128 -34.80 -24.87 47.42
C GLU A 128 -34.96 -24.54 48.93
N GLU A 129 -35.87 -25.05 49.77
CA GLU A 129 -36.91 -26.11 49.78
C GLU A 129 -38.23 -25.54 50.35
#